data_AF-A0A7I9UV15-F1
#
_entry.id   AF-A0A7I9UV15-F1
#
_cell.length_a   1.000
_cell.length_b   1.000
_cell.length_c   1.000
_cell.angle_alpha   90.00
_cell.angle_beta   90.00
_cell.angle_gamma   90.00
#
_symmetry.space_group_name_H-M   'P 1'
#
loop_
_entity.id
_entity.type
_entity.pdbx_description
1 polymer ?
#
loop_
_entity_poly.entity_id
_entity_poly.type
_entity_poly.pdbx_seq_one_letter_code
_entity_poly.pdbx_strand_id
1 'polypeptide(L)' 'MRTAVGNDDGETPIEELSRIALMRRDVARAEEVAVRRARLAGLSWAEIGTLLGFSKQAMHKKYRRVG' A
#
# COMPACT_ATOMS: atom_id res chain seq x y z
N MET A 1 4.68 29.42 16.24
CA MET A 1 3.98 28.13 16.12
C MET A 1 2.49 28.43 16.19
N ARG A 2 1.79 28.38 15.07
CA ARG A 2 0.42 28.88 14.85
C ARG A 2 -0.23 27.91 13.85
N THR A 3 -1.44 27.38 14.00
CA THR A 3 -2.70 27.87 14.60
C THR A 3 -3.46 26.71 15.25
N ALA A 4 -4.32 27.05 16.22
CA ALA A 4 -5.46 26.24 16.62
C ALA A 4 -6.28 25.83 15.39
N VAL A 5 -6.51 24.53 15.22
CA VAL A 5 -7.58 24.03 14.35
C VAL A 5 -8.82 24.00 15.22
N GLY A 6 -9.75 24.90 14.92
CA GLY A 6 -11.01 25.02 15.62
C GLY A 6 -11.83 23.75 15.50
N ASN A 7 -12.67 23.53 16.50
CA ASN A 7 -13.73 22.55 16.49
C ASN A 7 -14.66 22.84 15.29
N ASP A 8 -14.45 22.08 14.23
CA ASP A 8 -15.44 21.78 13.20
C ASP A 8 -15.75 20.30 13.42
N ASP A 9 -16.99 19.84 13.24
CA ASP A 9 -17.45 18.49 13.61
C ASP A 9 -16.85 17.37 12.71
N GLY A 10 -15.68 17.62 12.11
CA GLY A 10 -14.90 16.77 11.26
C GLY A 10 -13.61 16.26 11.91
N GLU A 11 -13.02 15.27 11.26
CA GLU A 11 -11.81 14.63 11.73
C GLU A 11 -10.61 15.60 11.72
N THR A 12 -9.77 15.56 12.77
CA THR A 12 -8.54 16.35 12.79
C THR A 12 -7.56 15.86 11.72
N PRO A 13 -6.65 16.72 11.22
CA PRO A 13 -5.63 16.29 10.25
C PRO A 13 -4.77 15.10 10.73
N ILE A 14 -4.57 14.95 12.04
CA ILE A 14 -3.82 13.84 12.63
C ILE A 14 -4.61 12.53 12.51
N GLU A 15 -5.90 12.57 12.82
CA GLU A 15 -6.80 11.42 12.68
C GLU A 15 -6.94 11.03 11.21
N GLU A 16 -7.01 11.99 10.29
CA GLU A 16 -7.09 11.72 8.85
C GLU A 16 -5.87 10.97 8.34
N LEU A 17 -4.67 11.46 8.70
CA LEU A 17 -3.42 10.79 8.37
C LEU A 17 -3.32 9.41 9.01
N SER A 18 -3.81 9.24 10.25
CA SER A 18 -3.82 7.95 10.95
C SER A 18 -4.72 6.94 10.24
N ARG A 19 -5.91 7.38 9.82
CA ARG A 19 -6.86 6.59 9.04
C ARG A 19 -6.29 6.20 7.68
N ILE A 20 -5.68 7.14 6.96
CA ILE A 20 -4.97 6.84 5.69
C ILE A 20 -3.84 5.83 5.92
N ALA A 21 -3.10 5.95 7.02
CA ALA A 21 -2.03 5.00 7.34
C ALA A 21 -2.58 3.59 7.59
N LEU A 22 -3.73 3.45 8.24
CA LEU A 22 -4.42 2.17 8.42
C LEU A 22 -4.87 1.59 7.07
N MET A 23 -5.53 2.39 6.23
CA MET A 23 -5.94 1.97 4.88
C MET A 23 -4.75 1.50 4.05
N ARG A 24 -3.61 2.21 4.09
CA ARG A 24 -2.38 1.79 3.40
C ARG A 24 -1.86 0.44 3.90
N ARG A 25 -1.96 0.16 5.21
CA ARG A 25 -1.57 -1.15 5.77
C ARG A 25 -2.51 -2.26 5.31
N ASP A 26 -3.80 -2.00 5.26
CA ASP A 26 -4.79 -2.96 4.76
C ASP A 26 -4.56 -3.29 3.28
N VAL A 27 -4.37 -2.25 2.46
CA VAL A 27 -4.03 -2.42 1.03
C VAL A 27 -2.73 -3.18 0.87
N ALA A 28 -1.68 -2.88 1.66
CA ALA A 28 -0.42 -3.60 1.58
C ALA A 28 -0.58 -5.10 1.90
N ARG A 29 -1.36 -5.45 2.94
CA ARG A 29 -1.66 -6.85 3.28
C ARG A 29 -2.43 -7.56 2.16
N ALA A 30 -3.45 -6.90 1.61
CA ALA A 30 -4.22 -7.45 0.49
C ALA A 30 -3.36 -7.64 -0.76
N GLU A 31 -2.47 -6.69 -1.06
CA GLU A 31 -1.51 -6.76 -2.16
C GLU A 31 -0.59 -7.98 -2.00
N GLU A 32 -0.01 -8.21 -0.82
CA GLU A 32 0.86 -9.36 -0.57
C GLU A 32 0.16 -10.70 -0.86
N VAL A 33 -1.08 -10.85 -0.40
CA VAL A 33 -1.89 -12.05 -0.66
C VAL A 33 -2.17 -12.21 -2.16
N ALA A 34 -2.53 -11.12 -2.85
CA ALA A 34 -2.78 -11.13 -4.29
C ALA A 34 -1.52 -11.48 -5.09
N VAL A 35 -0.37 -10.89 -4.75
CA VAL A 35 0.92 -11.18 -5.37
C VAL A 35 1.31 -12.64 -5.17
N ARG A 36 1.15 -13.19 -3.96
CA ARG A 36 1.41 -14.60 -3.70
C ARG A 36 0.53 -15.51 -4.55
N ARG A 37 -0.78 -15.22 -4.65
CA ARG A 37 -1.72 -15.97 -5.50
C ARG A 37 -1.34 -15.88 -6.99
N ALA A 38 -0.99 -14.69 -7.48
CA ALA A 38 -0.57 -14.49 -8.85
C ALA A 38 0.73 -15.26 -9.17
N ARG A 39 1.70 -15.26 -8.25
CA ARG A 39 2.93 -16.05 -8.39
C ARG A 39 2.64 -17.56 -8.43
N LEU A 40 1.74 -18.05 -7.58
CA LEU A 40 1.30 -19.46 -7.60
C LEU A 40 0.54 -19.83 -8.88
N ALA A 41 -0.20 -18.87 -9.46
CA ALA A 41 -0.87 -19.03 -10.75
C ALA A 41 0.08 -18.92 -11.96
N GLY A 42 1.39 -18.73 -11.73
CA GLY A 42 2.41 -18.73 -12.78
C GLY A 42 2.73 -17.36 -13.39
N LEU A 43 2.09 -16.27 -12.94
CA LEU A 43 2.39 -14.94 -13.47
C LEU A 43 3.82 -14.52 -13.12
N SER A 44 4.52 -13.92 -14.08
CA SER A 44 5.85 -13.35 -13.88
C SER A 44 5.81 -12.07 -13.03
N TRP A 45 6.93 -11.72 -12.41
CA TRP A 45 7.07 -10.45 -11.68
C TRP A 45 6.81 -9.21 -12.55
N ALA A 46 7.07 -9.30 -13.86
CA ALA A 46 6.81 -8.20 -14.78
C ALA A 46 5.31 -8.00 -15.00
N GLU A 47 4.55 -9.08 -15.25
CA GLU A 47 3.10 -9.03 -15.43
C GLU A 47 2.40 -8.52 -14.17
N ILE A 48 2.78 -9.03 -13.00
CA ILE A 48 2.23 -8.56 -11.71
C ILE A 48 2.55 -7.07 -11.50
N GLY A 49 3.79 -6.64 -11.79
CA GLY A 49 4.19 -5.25 -11.70
C GLY A 49 3.33 -4.35 -12.60
N THR A 50 3.17 -4.71 -13.87
CA THR A 50 2.33 -3.97 -14.82
C THR A 50 0.90 -3.82 -14.31
N LEU A 51 0.29 -4.88 -13.77
CA LEU A 51 -1.07 -4.84 -13.22
C LEU A 51 -1.19 -3.95 -11.97
N LEU A 52 -0.14 -3.84 -11.17
CA LEU A 52 -0.09 -2.99 -9.98
C LEU A 52 0.42 -1.56 -10.26
N GLY A 53 0.79 -1.24 -11.50
CA GLY A 53 1.41 0.05 -11.86
C GLY A 53 2.86 0.20 -11.37
N PHE A 54 3.53 -0.89 -11.00
CA PHE A 54 4.93 -0.90 -10.56
C PHE A 54 5.86 -1.46 -11.64
N SER A 55 7.11 -0.97 -11.65
CA SER A 55 8.14 -1.60 -12.47
C SER A 55 8.56 -2.97 -11.91
N LYS A 56 9.07 -3.86 -12.78
CA LYS A 56 9.65 -5.15 -12.37
C LYS A 56 10.72 -4.99 -11.28
N GLN A 57 11.55 -3.95 -11.37
CA GLN A 57 12.59 -3.66 -10.37
C GLN A 57 11.99 -3.24 -9.02
N ALA A 58 10.91 -2.44 -9.03
CA ALA A 58 10.19 -2.07 -7.81
C ALA A 58 9.58 -3.31 -7.14
N MET A 59 9.00 -4.23 -7.93
CA MET A 59 8.48 -5.50 -7.43
C MET A 59 9.58 -6.37 -6.80
N HIS A 60 10.70 -6.57 -7.50
CA HIS A 60 11.83 -7.31 -6.95
C HIS A 60 12.35 -6.67 -5.65
N LYS A 61 12.47 -5.34 -5.58
CA LYS A 61 12.92 -4.65 -4.36
C LYS A 61 11.95 -4.84 -3.19
N LYS A 62 10.64 -4.80 -3.43
CA LYS A 62 9.59 -4.95 -2.40
C LYS A 62 9.49 -6.39 -1.90
N TYR A 63 9.54 -7.36 -2.81
CA TYR A 63 9.27 -8.77 -2.50
C TYR A 63 10.52 -9.65 -2.32
N ARG A 64 11.75 -9.13 -2.50
CA ARG A 64 12.99 -9.89 -2.25
C ARG A 64 13.15 -10.42 -0.81
N ARG A 65 12.43 -9.85 0.15
CA ARG A 65 12.45 -10.25 1.57
C ARG A 65 11.39 -11.30 1.92
N VAL A 66 10.45 -11.54 1.00
CA VAL A 66 9.29 -12.43 1.19
C VAL A 66 9.47 -13.74 0.41
N GLY A 67 10.68 -13.98 -0.10
CA GLY A 67 11.08 -15.21 -0.78
C GLY A 67 11.75 -16.18 0.18
#